data_AF-T1CDU1-F1
#
_entry.id   AF-T1CDU1-F1
#
_cell.length_a   1.000
_cell.length_b   1.000
_cell.length_c   1.000
_cell.angle_alpha   90.00
_cell.angle_beta   90.00
_cell.angle_gamma   90.00
#
_symmetry.space_group_name_H-M   'P 1'
#
loop_
_entity.id
_entity.type
_entity.pdbx_description
1 polymer ?
#
loop_
_entity_poly.entity_id
_entity_poly.type
_entity_poly.pdbx_seq_one_letter_code
_entity_poly.pdbx_strand_id
1 'polypeptide(L)'
;MAVASEAIAALLATLIAGAIGAFIVPLALKTVVISGLIVLMPGLALTNAVREISTQHLVSGTARLAGALSSLLKLTFGTLAGAQILDLLGWHALGAPLAAAPNWIEFPALLLGSAAFGVLFQAAPRDWPLVMGAAIIGYLSTRMGTGLYGPSFGVFVGGLIIAALSNLYARYRHRPGALLREPGIIL
;
A
#
# COMPACT_ATOMS: atom_id res chain seq x y z
N MET A 1 -4.80 12.64 -21.31
CA MET A 1 -5.67 12.07 -20.26
C MET A 1 -4.90 11.39 -19.11
N ALA A 2 -3.65 10.96 -19.28
CA ALA A 2 -2.87 10.30 -18.22
C ALA A 2 -2.60 11.19 -16.97
N VAL A 3 -2.41 12.51 -17.15
CA VAL A 3 -1.98 13.42 -16.07
C VAL A 3 -2.99 13.55 -14.92
N ALA A 4 -4.30 13.43 -15.21
CA ALA A 4 -5.37 13.57 -14.21
C ALA A 4 -5.87 12.21 -13.66
N SER A 5 -5.39 11.09 -14.21
CA SER A 5 -5.90 9.75 -13.88
C SER A 5 -5.76 9.41 -12.40
N GLU A 6 -4.64 9.77 -11.77
CA GLU A 6 -4.39 9.55 -10.34
C GLU A 6 -5.38 10.31 -9.46
N ALA A 7 -5.65 11.58 -9.78
CA ALA A 7 -6.60 12.40 -9.03
C ALA A 7 -8.03 11.86 -9.16
N ILE A 8 -8.43 11.49 -10.38
CA ILE A 8 -9.75 10.91 -10.65
C ILE A 8 -9.89 9.55 -9.97
N ALA A 9 -8.87 8.69 -10.03
CA ALA A 9 -8.88 7.40 -9.38
C ALA A 9 -8.98 7.55 -7.85
N ALA A 10 -8.25 8.49 -7.26
CA ALA A 10 -8.34 8.77 -5.83
C ALA A 10 -9.71 9.35 -5.41
N LEU A 11 -10.28 10.23 -6.22
CA LEU A 11 -11.64 10.75 -6.04
C LEU A 11 -12.66 9.61 -6.08
N LEU A 12 -12.64 8.79 -7.13
CA LEU A 12 -13.58 7.67 -7.30
C LEU A 12 -13.40 6.62 -6.19
N ALA A 13 -12.18 6.25 -5.83
CA ALA A 13 -11.91 5.33 -4.73
C ALA A 13 -12.52 5.84 -3.43
N THR A 14 -12.38 7.15 -3.15
CA THR A 14 -12.95 7.77 -1.96
C THR A 14 -14.48 7.78 -2.00
N LEU A 15 -15.08 8.16 -3.14
CA LEU A 15 -16.53 8.20 -3.30
C LEU A 15 -17.17 6.81 -3.20
N ILE A 16 -16.57 5.79 -3.83
CA ILE A 16 -17.04 4.41 -3.78
C ILE A 16 -16.92 3.87 -2.36
N ALA A 17 -15.77 4.05 -1.70
CA ALA A 17 -15.59 3.62 -0.33
C ALA A 17 -16.56 4.32 0.63
N GLY A 18 -16.82 5.62 0.41
CA GLY A 18 -17.80 6.40 1.16
C GLY A 18 -19.23 5.91 0.95
N ALA A 19 -19.63 5.64 -0.30
CA ALA A 19 -20.94 5.09 -0.62
C ALA A 19 -21.17 3.73 0.04
N ILE A 20 -20.20 2.82 -0.05
CA ILE A 20 -20.28 1.51 0.60
C ILE A 20 -20.36 1.68 2.13
N GLY A 21 -19.54 2.58 2.68
CA GLY A 21 -19.51 2.94 4.09
C GLY A 21 -20.84 3.50 4.63
N ALA A 22 -21.57 4.23 3.80
CA ALA A 22 -22.83 4.87 4.16
C ALA A 22 -24.06 3.95 3.97
N PHE A 23 -24.07 3.11 2.93
CA PHE A 23 -25.28 2.36 2.53
C PHE A 23 -25.21 0.85 2.71
N ILE A 24 -24.03 0.24 2.78
CA ILE A 24 -23.88 -1.22 2.77
C ILE A 24 -23.36 -1.73 4.12
N VAL A 25 -22.14 -1.33 4.50
CA VAL A 25 -21.47 -1.79 5.73
C VAL A 25 -20.62 -0.65 6.28
N PRO A 26 -20.58 -0.43 7.61
CA PRO A 26 -19.66 0.54 8.21
C PRO A 26 -18.20 0.21 7.86
N LEU A 27 -17.48 1.15 7.26
CA LEU A 27 -16.09 0.99 6.83
C LEU A 27 -15.15 1.97 7.55
N ALA A 28 -13.93 1.53 7.80
CA ALA A 28 -12.83 2.40 8.18
C ALA A 28 -12.35 3.15 6.93
N LEU A 29 -13.05 4.23 6.56
CA LEU A 29 -12.86 4.92 5.29
C LEU A 29 -11.38 5.24 5.01
N LYS A 30 -10.67 5.75 6.02
CA LYS A 30 -9.23 6.06 5.92
C LYS A 30 -8.40 4.83 5.52
N THR A 31 -8.60 3.71 6.19
CA THR A 31 -7.84 2.47 5.92
C THR A 31 -8.17 1.90 4.54
N VAL A 32 -9.44 1.88 4.16
CA VAL A 32 -9.89 1.35 2.86
C VAL A 32 -9.36 2.20 1.71
N VAL A 33 -9.46 3.53 1.83
CA VAL A 33 -8.94 4.45 0.81
C VAL A 33 -7.42 4.30 0.70
N ILE A 34 -6.67 4.35 1.80
CA ILE A 34 -5.21 4.15 1.76
C ILE A 34 -4.87 2.80 1.11
N SER A 35 -5.55 1.72 1.49
CA SER A 35 -5.31 0.38 0.93
C SER A 35 -5.56 0.32 -0.59
N GLY A 36 -6.59 1.00 -1.09
CA GLY A 36 -6.88 1.07 -2.52
C GLY A 36 -5.87 1.93 -3.31
N LEU A 37 -5.30 2.96 -2.68
CA LEU A 37 -4.36 3.87 -3.34
C LEU A 37 -2.92 3.36 -3.37
N ILE A 38 -2.58 2.35 -2.57
CA ILE A 38 -1.26 1.70 -2.56
C ILE A 38 -0.78 1.37 -3.98
N VAL A 39 -1.67 0.90 -4.85
CA VAL A 39 -1.38 0.55 -6.25
C VAL A 39 -0.88 1.74 -7.07
N LEU A 40 -1.39 2.93 -6.76
CA LEU A 40 -1.09 4.17 -7.48
C LEU A 40 0.08 4.93 -6.86
N MET A 41 0.60 4.48 -5.72
CA MET A 41 1.69 5.17 -5.06
C MET A 41 2.98 5.07 -5.90
N PRO A 42 3.67 6.20 -6.17
CA PRO A 42 4.87 6.24 -7.02
C PRO A 42 6.13 5.77 -6.27
N GLY A 43 6.07 4.62 -5.59
CA GLY A 43 7.11 4.12 -4.69
C GLY A 43 8.46 3.94 -5.40
N LEU A 44 8.49 3.24 -6.54
CA LEU A 44 9.72 3.01 -7.33
C LEU A 44 10.33 4.33 -7.81
N ALA A 45 9.49 5.26 -8.27
CA ALA A 45 9.94 6.56 -8.76
C ALA A 45 10.57 7.38 -7.61
N LEU A 46 9.96 7.38 -6.42
CA LEU A 46 10.53 8.01 -5.23
C LEU A 46 11.88 7.38 -4.84
N THR A 47 11.95 6.05 -4.76
CA THR A 47 13.20 5.38 -4.36
C THR A 47 14.33 5.61 -5.36
N ASN A 48 14.02 5.61 -6.66
CA ASN A 48 14.99 5.86 -7.71
C ASN A 48 15.45 7.33 -7.70
N ALA A 49 14.54 8.27 -7.49
CA ALA A 49 14.86 9.68 -7.39
C ALA A 49 15.82 9.97 -6.22
N VAL A 50 15.53 9.42 -5.03
CA VAL A 50 16.42 9.54 -3.86
C VAL A 50 17.79 8.93 -4.12
N ARG A 51 17.82 7.74 -4.74
CA ARG A 51 19.07 7.09 -5.12
C ARG A 51 19.89 7.96 -6.07
N GLU A 52 19.28 8.54 -7.10
CA GLU A 52 19.98 9.39 -8.07
C GLU A 52 20.49 10.70 -7.46
N ILE A 53 19.73 11.30 -6.54
CA ILE A 53 20.20 12.46 -5.76
C ILE A 53 21.42 12.09 -4.93
N SER A 54 21.40 10.91 -4.28
CA SER A 54 22.52 10.44 -3.46
C SER A 54 23.77 10.12 -4.28
N THR A 55 23.62 9.67 -5.52
CA THR A 55 24.73 9.39 -6.45
C THR A 55 25.14 10.59 -7.31
N GLN A 56 24.75 11.81 -6.90
CA GLN A 56 25.06 13.08 -7.58
C GLN A 56 24.49 13.26 -9.00
N HIS A 57 23.50 12.45 -9.40
CA HIS A 57 22.72 12.68 -10.63
C HIS A 57 21.55 13.63 -10.34
N LEU A 58 21.86 14.84 -9.88
CA LEU A 58 20.90 15.80 -9.33
C LEU A 58 19.81 16.22 -10.32
N VAL A 59 20.14 16.41 -11.60
CA VAL A 59 19.17 16.86 -12.61
C VAL A 59 18.09 15.79 -12.85
N SER A 60 18.49 14.53 -13.03
CA SER A 60 17.54 13.42 -13.24
C SER A 60 16.78 13.09 -11.96
N GLY A 61 17.50 13.08 -10.82
CA GLY A 61 16.92 12.78 -9.51
C GLY A 61 15.84 13.78 -9.09
N THR A 62 16.10 15.09 -9.24
CA THR A 62 15.12 16.14 -8.92
C THR A 62 13.91 16.12 -9.85
N ALA A 63 14.10 15.87 -11.16
CA ALA A 63 12.99 15.74 -12.11
C ALA A 63 12.06 14.56 -11.76
N ARG A 64 12.62 13.39 -11.43
CA ARG A 64 11.82 12.23 -10.98
C ARG A 64 11.15 12.46 -9.65
N LEU A 65 11.84 13.10 -8.70
CA LEU A 65 11.28 13.44 -7.40
C LEU A 65 10.07 14.37 -7.57
N ALA A 66 10.20 15.41 -8.39
CA ALA A 66 9.11 16.33 -8.69
C ALA A 66 7.91 15.61 -9.34
N GLY A 67 8.17 14.70 -10.28
CA GLY A 67 7.13 13.86 -10.88
C GLY A 67 6.38 13.01 -9.84
N ALA A 68 7.11 12.32 -8.97
CA ALA A 68 6.51 11.49 -7.93
C ALA A 68 5.75 12.32 -6.88
N LEU A 69 6.27 13.47 -6.48
CA LEU A 69 5.57 14.41 -5.60
C LEU A 69 4.29 14.95 -6.24
N SER A 70 4.31 15.24 -7.54
CA SER A 70 3.11 15.65 -8.29
C SER A 70 2.04 14.56 -8.26
N SER A 71 2.42 13.29 -8.43
CA SER A 71 1.50 12.14 -8.30
C SER A 71 0.92 12.03 -6.89
N LEU A 72 1.74 12.14 -5.84
CA LEU A 72 1.27 12.14 -4.46
C LEU A 72 0.29 13.29 -4.17
N LEU A 73 0.57 14.49 -4.69
CA LEU A 73 -0.34 15.63 -4.57
C LEU A 73 -1.68 15.37 -5.26
N LYS A 74 -1.68 14.80 -6.47
CA LYS A 74 -2.92 14.46 -7.18
C LYS A 74 -3.75 13.42 -6.43
N LEU A 75 -3.11 12.38 -5.90
CA LEU A 75 -3.79 11.39 -5.05
C LEU A 75 -4.40 12.08 -3.82
N THR A 76 -3.63 12.95 -3.17
CA THR A 76 -4.10 13.70 -1.99
C THR A 76 -5.28 14.60 -2.32
N PHE A 77 -5.18 15.45 -3.36
CA PHE A 77 -6.27 16.31 -3.79
C PHE A 77 -7.50 15.52 -4.24
N GLY A 78 -7.32 14.41 -4.94
CA GLY A 78 -8.42 13.51 -5.32
C GLY A 78 -9.16 12.95 -4.10
N THR A 79 -8.42 12.48 -3.09
CA THR A 79 -9.04 12.01 -1.83
C THR A 79 -9.74 13.11 -1.06
N LEU A 80 -9.14 14.30 -0.94
CA LEU A 80 -9.72 15.43 -0.23
C LEU A 80 -10.98 15.94 -0.94
N ALA A 81 -10.95 16.05 -2.26
CA ALA A 81 -12.12 16.43 -3.05
C ALA A 81 -13.24 15.39 -2.90
N GLY A 82 -12.90 14.09 -2.93
CA GLY A 82 -13.87 13.02 -2.70
C GLY A 82 -14.50 13.10 -1.31
N ALA A 83 -13.69 13.33 -0.27
CA ALA A 83 -14.18 13.50 1.10
C ALA A 83 -15.13 14.69 1.23
N GLN A 84 -14.81 15.84 0.63
CA GLN A 84 -15.69 17.00 0.66
C GLN A 84 -17.02 16.77 -0.06
N ILE A 85 -17.01 16.03 -1.17
CA ILE A 85 -18.26 15.64 -1.85
C ILE A 85 -19.11 14.73 -0.95
N LEU A 86 -18.49 13.77 -0.25
CA LEU A 86 -19.20 12.90 0.70
C LEU A 86 -19.85 13.72 1.83
N ASP A 87 -19.13 14.69 2.38
CA ASP A 87 -19.63 15.58 3.43
C ASP A 87 -20.81 16.42 2.92
N LEU A 88 -20.72 16.99 1.70
CA LEU A 88 -21.81 17.73 1.07
C LEU A 88 -23.05 16.87 0.79
N LEU A 89 -22.86 15.59 0.45
CA LEU A 89 -23.94 14.63 0.28
C LEU A 89 -24.53 14.14 1.61
N GLY A 90 -23.93 14.52 2.74
CA GLY A 90 -24.31 14.05 4.07
C GLY A 90 -23.99 12.57 4.29
N TRP A 91 -23.16 11.96 3.44
CA TRP A 91 -22.69 10.59 3.57
C TRP A 91 -21.59 10.52 4.64
N HIS A 92 -21.99 10.77 5.87
CA HIS A 92 -21.14 10.56 7.03
C HIS A 92 -20.95 9.06 7.17
N ALA A 93 -19.87 8.53 6.58
CA ALA A 93 -19.39 7.18 6.89
C ALA A 93 -19.22 7.15 8.41
N LEU A 94 -20.18 6.51 9.09
CA LEU A 94 -20.40 6.63 10.51
C LEU A 94 -19.07 6.50 11.22
N GLY A 95 -18.63 7.57 11.89
CA GLY A 95 -17.52 7.56 12.85
C GLY A 95 -17.82 6.73 14.09
N ALA A 96 -18.76 5.79 14.00
CA ALA A 96 -18.94 4.76 14.99
C ALA A 96 -17.63 3.97 15.03
N PRO A 97 -16.98 3.86 16.21
CA PRO A 97 -15.82 3.00 16.34
C PRO A 97 -16.28 1.60 15.90
N LEU A 98 -15.68 1.11 14.82
CA LEU A 98 -15.91 -0.26 14.38
C LEU A 98 -15.62 -1.14 15.59
N ALA A 99 -16.62 -1.92 16.00
CA ALA A 99 -16.40 -2.93 17.02
C ALA A 99 -15.17 -3.75 16.60
N ALA A 100 -14.26 -3.97 17.55
CA ALA A 100 -13.03 -4.69 17.26
C ALA A 100 -13.39 -5.99 16.55
N ALA A 101 -12.95 -6.13 15.31
CA ALA A 101 -13.23 -7.32 14.53
C ALA A 101 -12.69 -8.53 15.30
N PRO A 102 -13.45 -9.63 15.41
CA PRO A 102 -12.96 -10.85 16.02
C PRO A 102 -11.58 -11.22 15.47
N ASN A 103 -10.64 -11.58 16.35
CA ASN A 103 -9.25 -11.89 15.97
C ASN A 103 -9.13 -13.00 14.90
N TRP A 104 -10.16 -13.85 14.76
CA TRP A 104 -10.17 -14.88 13.72
C TRP A 104 -10.36 -14.31 12.30
N ILE A 105 -10.96 -13.12 12.13
CA ILE A 105 -11.16 -12.45 10.83
C ILE A 105 -9.83 -11.99 10.23
N GLU A 106 -8.83 -11.77 11.09
CA GLU A 106 -7.50 -11.35 10.67
C GLU A 106 -6.84 -12.35 9.72
N PHE A 107 -6.99 -13.66 9.96
CA PHE A 107 -6.41 -14.71 9.11
C PHE A 107 -7.00 -14.78 7.70
N PRO A 108 -8.33 -14.87 7.49
CA PRO A 108 -8.92 -14.83 6.16
C PRO A 108 -8.70 -13.47 5.48
N ALA A 109 -8.71 -12.36 6.21
CA ALA A 109 -8.37 -11.05 5.65
C ALA A 109 -6.92 -11.01 5.14
N LEU A 110 -5.98 -11.57 5.89
CA LEU A 110 -4.57 -11.68 5.49
C LEU A 110 -4.39 -12.60 4.27
N LEU A 111 -5.09 -13.74 4.22
CA LEU A 111 -5.05 -14.64 3.06
C LEU A 111 -5.64 -13.98 1.81
N LEU A 112 -6.79 -13.31 1.94
CA LEU A 112 -7.42 -12.61 0.82
C LEU A 112 -6.57 -11.42 0.35
N GLY A 113 -6.03 -10.62 1.29
CA GLY A 113 -5.17 -9.49 0.99
C GLY A 113 -3.87 -9.93 0.30
N SER A 114 -3.23 -10.97 0.82
CA SER A 114 -2.01 -11.54 0.20
C SER A 114 -2.28 -12.15 -1.18
N ALA A 115 -3.44 -12.77 -1.40
CA ALA A 115 -3.86 -13.24 -2.72
C ALA A 115 -4.12 -12.08 -3.70
N ALA A 116 -4.72 -10.98 -3.23
CA ALA A 116 -4.94 -9.78 -4.03
C ALA A 116 -3.60 -9.19 -4.54
N PHE A 117 -2.53 -9.29 -3.75
CA PHE A 117 -1.18 -8.92 -4.22
C PHE A 117 -0.67 -9.82 -5.35
N GLY A 118 -0.98 -11.11 -5.35
CA GLY A 118 -0.67 -12.01 -6.47
C GLY A 118 -1.28 -11.53 -7.79
N VAL A 119 -2.53 -11.04 -7.74
CA VAL A 119 -3.22 -10.43 -8.88
C VAL A 119 -2.61 -9.07 -9.23
N LEU A 120 -2.37 -8.22 -8.22
CA LEU A 120 -1.84 -6.88 -8.39
C LEU A 120 -0.49 -6.86 -9.11
N PHE A 121 0.41 -7.74 -8.70
CA PHE A 121 1.75 -7.87 -9.29
C PHE A 121 1.79 -8.74 -10.54
N GLN A 122 0.63 -9.20 -11.03
CA GLN A 122 0.52 -10.12 -12.18
C GLN A 122 1.47 -11.32 -12.04
N ALA A 123 1.60 -11.86 -10.83
CA ALA A 123 2.50 -12.96 -10.55
C ALA A 123 2.06 -14.21 -11.32
N ALA A 124 3.02 -14.95 -11.87
CA ALA A 124 2.71 -16.24 -12.49
C ALA A 124 2.05 -17.14 -11.44
N PRO A 125 1.02 -17.96 -11.78
CA PRO A 125 0.28 -18.77 -10.80
C PRO A 125 1.17 -19.67 -9.94
N ARG A 126 2.32 -20.08 -10.49
CA ARG A 126 3.37 -20.86 -9.82
C ARG A 126 4.10 -20.10 -8.69
N ASP A 127 4.13 -18.77 -8.75
CA ASP A 127 4.84 -17.89 -7.82
C ASP A 127 3.89 -17.27 -6.77
N TRP A 128 2.56 -17.52 -6.89
CA TRP A 128 1.56 -17.03 -5.94
C TRP A 128 1.84 -17.42 -4.48
N PRO A 129 2.18 -18.68 -4.14
CA PRO A 129 2.47 -19.05 -2.76
C PRO A 129 3.65 -18.27 -2.17
N LEU A 130 4.59 -17.89 -3.02
CA LEU A 130 5.78 -17.16 -2.64
C LEU A 130 5.52 -15.66 -2.45
N VAL A 131 4.69 -15.07 -3.32
CA VAL A 131 4.16 -13.70 -3.14
C VAL A 131 3.32 -13.61 -1.87
N MET A 132 2.41 -14.55 -1.67
CA MET A 132 1.56 -14.60 -0.47
C MET A 132 2.40 -14.81 0.79
N GLY A 133 3.38 -15.72 0.75
CA GLY A 133 4.29 -15.97 1.86
C GLY A 133 5.10 -14.73 2.25
N ALA A 134 5.63 -13.99 1.26
CA ALA A 134 6.35 -12.74 1.51
C ALA A 134 5.44 -11.70 2.20
N ALA A 135 4.21 -11.56 1.71
CA ALA A 135 3.21 -10.64 2.25
C ALA A 135 2.80 -11.00 3.70
N ILE A 136 2.58 -12.29 3.98
CA ILE A 136 2.27 -12.81 5.32
C ILE A 136 3.44 -12.58 6.29
N ILE A 137 4.67 -12.87 5.86
CA ILE A 137 5.85 -12.67 6.70
C ILE A 137 6.03 -11.18 7.02
N GLY A 138 5.82 -10.29 6.04
CA GLY A 138 5.89 -8.84 6.23
C GLY A 138 4.90 -8.37 7.29
N TYR A 139 3.64 -8.80 7.16
CA TYR A 139 2.61 -8.51 8.14
C TYR A 139 2.93 -9.02 9.55
N LEU A 140 3.31 -10.30 9.68
CA LEU A 140 3.60 -10.91 10.98
C LEU A 140 4.81 -10.27 11.65
N SER A 141 5.88 -9.99 10.90
CA SER A 141 7.07 -9.34 11.43
C SER A 141 6.79 -7.91 11.89
N THR A 142 6.03 -7.14 11.11
CA THR A 142 5.57 -5.81 11.51
C THR A 142 4.72 -5.88 12.77
N ARG A 143 3.73 -6.78 12.83
CA ARG A 143 2.86 -6.99 13.99
C ARG A 143 3.64 -7.32 15.26
N MET A 144 4.60 -8.24 15.17
CA MET A 144 5.45 -8.62 16.30
C MET A 144 6.34 -7.47 16.77
N GLY A 145 6.96 -6.74 15.84
CA GLY A 145 7.79 -5.59 16.20
C GLY A 145 6.99 -4.43 16.80
N THR A 146 5.74 -4.22 16.34
CA THR A 146 4.82 -3.24 16.93
C THR A 146 4.47 -3.59 18.37
N GLY A 147 4.23 -4.88 18.68
CA GLY A 147 3.88 -5.32 20.03
C GLY A 147 4.99 -5.12 21.06
N LEU A 148 6.25 -5.11 20.64
CA LEU A 148 7.41 -5.01 21.55
C LEU A 148 7.90 -3.57 21.75
N TYR A 149 7.96 -2.78 20.67
CA TYR A 149 8.67 -1.48 20.67
C TYR A 149 7.88 -0.34 20.01
N GLY A 150 6.61 -0.58 19.66
CA GLY A 150 5.71 0.41 19.08
C GLY A 150 5.68 0.43 17.55
N PRO A 151 4.74 1.18 16.95
CA PRO A 151 4.40 1.09 15.53
C PRO A 151 5.58 1.35 14.58
N SER A 152 6.35 2.41 14.83
CA SER A 152 7.48 2.80 13.99
C SER A 152 8.57 1.74 13.93
N PHE A 153 8.86 1.08 15.06
CA PHE A 153 9.85 0.01 15.11
C PHE A 153 9.35 -1.26 14.43
N GLY A 154 8.05 -1.57 14.55
CA GLY A 154 7.42 -2.68 13.83
C GLY A 154 7.63 -2.61 12.33
N VAL A 155 7.31 -1.46 11.72
CA VAL A 155 7.48 -1.25 10.27
C VAL A 155 8.96 -1.36 9.86
N PHE A 156 9.88 -0.86 10.68
CA PHE A 156 11.32 -1.01 10.45
C PHE A 156 11.76 -2.48 10.44
N VAL A 157 11.34 -3.25 11.45
CA VAL A 157 11.67 -4.69 11.57
C VAL A 157 11.08 -5.49 10.40
N GLY A 158 9.83 -5.22 10.02
CA GLY A 158 9.20 -5.86 8.88
C GLY A 158 9.96 -5.58 7.58
N GLY A 159 10.29 -4.31 7.32
CA GLY A 159 11.10 -3.92 6.17
C GLY A 159 12.49 -4.58 6.16
N LEU A 160 13.15 -4.66 7.31
CA LEU A 160 14.46 -5.31 7.45
C LEU A 160 14.40 -6.81 7.14
N ILE A 161 13.42 -7.52 7.70
CA ILE A 161 13.23 -8.97 7.50
C ILE A 161 12.91 -9.25 6.04
N ILE A 162 12.01 -8.50 5.42
CA ILE A 162 11.66 -8.68 4.01
C ILE A 162 12.83 -8.35 3.09
N ALA A 163 13.60 -7.30 3.37
CA ALA A 163 14.80 -6.98 2.61
C ALA A 163 15.85 -8.10 2.70
N ALA A 164 16.07 -8.63 3.91
CA ALA A 164 17.00 -9.74 4.14
C ALA A 164 16.55 -11.02 3.42
N LEU A 165 15.27 -11.40 3.55
CA LEU A 165 14.69 -12.56 2.87
C LEU A 165 14.72 -12.42 1.35
N SER A 166 14.42 -11.24 0.82
CA SER A 166 14.47 -10.97 -0.62
C SER A 166 15.89 -11.11 -1.19
N ASN A 167 16.89 -10.63 -0.46
CA ASN A 167 18.30 -10.77 -0.84
C ASN A 167 18.77 -12.23 -0.73
N LEU A 168 18.35 -12.95 0.31
CA LEU A 168 18.66 -14.36 0.50
C LEU A 168 18.06 -15.21 -0.62
N TYR A 169 16.78 -14.97 -0.95
CA TYR A 169 16.10 -15.65 -2.05
C TYR A 169 16.76 -15.37 -3.39
N ALA A 170 17.13 -14.11 -3.67
CA ALA A 170 17.84 -13.75 -4.90
C ALA A 170 19.18 -14.50 -5.04
N ARG A 171 19.89 -14.67 -3.92
CA ARG A 171 21.18 -15.36 -3.88
C ARG A 171 21.06 -16.88 -4.07
N TYR A 172 20.03 -17.52 -3.51
CA TYR A 172 19.85 -18.97 -3.61
C TYR A 172 19.14 -19.44 -4.88
N ARG A 173 18.24 -18.63 -5.45
CA ARG A 173 17.41 -19.04 -6.60
C ARG A 173 17.81 -18.40 -7.92
N HIS A 174 18.84 -17.54 -7.94
CA HIS A 174 19.29 -16.81 -9.14
C HIS A 174 18.16 -16.11 -9.91
N ARG A 175 17.11 -15.69 -9.19
CA ARG A 175 15.99 -14.91 -9.74
C ARG A 175 15.98 -13.52 -9.11
N PRO A 176 15.55 -12.48 -9.85
CA PRO A 176 15.56 -11.12 -9.33
C PRO A 176 14.71 -11.02 -8.05
N GLY A 177 15.34 -10.60 -6.95
CA GLY A 177 14.71 -10.47 -5.62
C GLY A 177 13.56 -9.45 -5.57
N ALA A 178 13.36 -8.65 -6.62
CA ALA A 178 12.21 -7.76 -6.78
C ALA A 178 10.87 -8.50 -6.64
N LEU A 179 10.81 -9.79 -7.04
CA LEU A 179 9.60 -10.62 -6.96
C LEU A 179 9.09 -10.85 -5.52
N LEU A 180 9.97 -10.90 -4.51
CA LEU A 180 9.55 -10.96 -3.09
C LEU A 180 9.44 -9.58 -2.45
N ARG A 181 10.24 -8.63 -2.93
CA ARG A 181 10.46 -7.38 -2.22
C ARG A 181 9.31 -6.39 -2.40
N GLU A 182 8.69 -6.37 -3.57
CA GLU A 182 7.54 -5.49 -3.81
C GLU A 182 6.29 -5.92 -3.05
N PRO A 183 5.88 -7.20 -3.00
CA PRO A 183 4.72 -7.61 -2.22
C PRO A 183 4.94 -7.58 -0.70
N GLY A 184 6.16 -7.89 -0.24
CA GLY A 184 6.44 -8.01 1.20
C GLY A 184 6.58 -6.68 1.94
N ILE A 185 7.00 -5.59 1.27
CA ILE A 185 7.18 -4.27 1.92
C ILE A 185 5.86 -3.48 2.00
N ILE A 186 4.91 -3.78 1.12
CA ILE A 186 3.69 -2.98 0.97
C ILE A 186 2.60 -3.36 1.98
N LEU A 187 2.69 -4.54 2.61
CA LEU A 187 1.71 -5.09 3.57
C LEU A 187 2.15 -4.86 5.02
#